data_AF-A0A7R9G006-F1
#
_entry.id   AF-A0A7R9G006-F1
#
_cell.length_a   1.000
_cell.length_b   1.000
_cell.length_c   1.000
_cell.angle_alpha   90.00
_cell.angle_beta   90.00
_cell.angle_gamma   90.00
#
_symmetry.space_group_name_H-M   'P 1'
#
loop_
_entity.id
_entity.type
_entity.pdbx_description
1 polymer ?
#
loop_
_entity_poly.entity_id
_entity_poly.type
_entity_poly.pdbx_seq_one_letter_code
_entity_poly.pdbx_strand_id
1 'polypeptide(L)'
;MLLPLHHATSPPTCHLMSHHLNHELISELDSKDPHLLPLQQLNSTLRETLSLWFSVGFLNLERVTWRSPCEMLQKISEYEAVHPVRNWTDLKRRVGPYRRCFVYTHSSMPDEPLVVLHTALSDDIVGSMSGIVSAASRMSVDLTAKSDVINSEEENPSLVKAAIFYSISSTQKGLQGIELGNYLIKRVVRELQAEFPLVDQFSTLSPIPTFRLYLVDRLKAAERVLSCSAGETELLTSNELDQLRLFLSPDKIWSELRKVLHTNSWVGEAGLMSALEGPLMRLCARYLYLEKRRGYTLDSVANFHLRNGAVMWRLNWQADLTPRGLGNSCGIMVNYR
;
A
#
# COMPACT_ATOMS: atom_id res chain seq x y z
N MET A 1 37.71 -31.14 37.92
CA MET A 1 36.51 -30.30 38.15
C MET A 1 36.28 -29.47 36.91
N LEU A 2 35.35 -29.91 36.07
CA LEU A 2 34.86 -29.18 34.90
C LEU A 2 33.76 -28.23 35.39
N LEU A 3 33.98 -26.93 35.25
CA LEU A 3 32.94 -25.90 35.49
C LEU A 3 32.08 -25.76 34.23
N PRO A 4 30.74 -25.65 34.37
CA PRO A 4 29.82 -25.64 33.25
C PRO A 4 29.79 -24.28 32.55
N LEU A 5 29.74 -24.31 31.22
CA LEU A 5 29.46 -23.17 30.36
C LEU A 5 28.02 -22.71 30.60
N HIS A 6 27.85 -21.55 31.23
CA HIS A 6 26.57 -20.86 31.27
C HIS A 6 26.19 -20.39 29.86
N HIS A 7 24.99 -20.78 29.42
CA HIS A 7 24.31 -20.25 28.26
C HIS A 7 24.34 -18.70 28.27
N ALA A 8 25.06 -18.12 27.32
CA ALA A 8 24.94 -16.72 26.99
C ALA A 8 23.53 -16.49 26.39
N THR A 9 22.62 -16.01 27.23
CA THR A 9 21.36 -15.41 26.79
C THR A 9 21.69 -14.23 25.89
N SER A 10 21.34 -14.33 24.61
CA SER A 10 21.36 -13.21 23.66
C SER A 10 20.58 -12.02 24.24
N PRO A 11 21.10 -10.79 24.19
CA PRO A 11 20.40 -9.66 24.78
C PRO A 11 19.17 -9.28 23.93
N PRO A 12 18.08 -8.80 24.55
CA PRO A 12 16.84 -8.41 23.87
C PRO A 12 16.96 -7.04 23.16
N THR A 13 18.17 -6.60 22.80
CA THR A 13 18.50 -5.20 22.47
C THR A 13 18.37 -4.83 20.98
N CYS A 14 18.19 -5.79 20.07
CA CYS A 14 18.02 -5.47 18.64
C CYS A 14 16.70 -4.73 18.33
N HIS A 15 15.61 -5.03 19.05
CA HIS A 15 14.32 -4.38 18.87
C HIS A 15 14.35 -2.89 19.23
N LEU A 16 15.09 -2.52 20.27
CA LEU A 16 15.10 -1.15 20.80
C LEU A 16 16.07 -0.22 20.05
N MET A 17 17.22 -0.72 19.59
CA MET A 17 18.21 0.15 18.93
C MET A 17 17.80 0.59 17.52
N SER A 18 17.10 -0.25 16.74
CA SER A 18 16.70 0.13 15.38
C SER A 18 15.48 1.05 15.35
N HIS A 19 14.54 0.86 16.29
CA HIS A 19 13.25 1.58 16.28
C HIS A 19 13.39 3.08 16.59
N HIS A 20 14.35 3.48 17.44
CA HIS A 20 14.50 4.87 17.90
C HIS A 20 15.59 5.68 17.19
N LEU A 21 16.67 5.05 16.69
CA LEU A 21 17.83 5.80 16.24
C LEU A 21 17.70 6.41 14.83
N ASN A 22 16.96 5.79 13.90
CA ASN A 22 17.06 6.16 12.47
C ASN A 22 16.13 7.28 12.00
N HIS A 23 14.92 7.41 12.56
CA HIS A 23 13.94 8.38 12.05
C HIS A 23 13.74 9.58 12.98
N GLU A 24 13.71 9.38 14.31
CA GLU A 24 13.48 10.47 15.27
C GLU A 24 14.70 11.40 15.36
N LEU A 25 15.90 10.87 15.58
CA LEU A 25 17.12 11.68 15.76
C LEU A 25 17.40 12.64 14.61
N ILE A 26 17.23 12.21 13.35
CA ILE A 26 17.51 13.09 12.19
C ILE A 26 16.36 14.05 11.91
N SER A 27 15.11 13.65 12.21
CA SER A 27 13.95 14.50 11.96
C SER A 27 13.79 15.65 12.95
N GLU A 28 14.33 15.48 14.17
CA GLU A 28 14.28 16.49 15.24
C GLU A 28 15.44 17.49 15.21
N LEU A 29 16.49 17.21 14.43
CA LEU A 29 17.67 18.07 14.35
C LEU A 29 17.50 19.20 13.34
N ASP A 30 17.79 20.42 13.79
CA ASP A 30 17.71 21.62 12.99
C ASP A 30 18.79 21.60 11.88
N SER A 31 18.46 22.12 10.70
CA SER A 31 19.32 22.07 9.49
C SER A 31 20.68 22.75 9.63
N LYS A 32 20.89 23.48 10.73
CA LYS A 32 22.10 24.25 11.06
C LYS A 32 22.94 23.62 12.17
N ASP A 33 22.54 22.48 12.73
CA ASP A 33 23.26 21.83 13.81
C ASP A 33 24.61 21.25 13.29
N PRO A 34 25.76 21.60 13.89
CA PRO A 34 27.06 21.02 13.53
C PRO A 34 27.13 19.49 13.68
N HIS A 35 26.27 18.87 14.49
CA HIS A 35 26.20 17.42 14.68
C HIS A 35 25.41 16.69 13.59
N LEU A 36 24.73 17.41 12.68
CA LEU A 36 23.93 16.81 11.63
C LEU A 36 24.76 15.93 10.68
N LEU A 37 25.95 16.39 10.28
CA LEU A 37 26.80 15.66 9.32
C LEU A 37 27.36 14.35 9.92
N PRO A 38 27.95 14.33 11.14
CA PRO A 38 28.32 13.09 11.80
C PRO A 38 27.16 12.10 11.97
N LEU A 39 25.96 12.58 12.32
CA LEU A 39 24.79 11.72 12.50
C LEU A 39 24.27 11.14 11.18
N GLN A 40 24.34 11.90 10.08
CA GLN A 40 24.04 11.38 8.74
C GLN A 40 25.01 10.26 8.33
N GLN A 41 26.31 10.41 8.64
CA GLN A 41 27.32 9.36 8.37
C GLN A 41 27.13 8.13 9.25
N LEU A 42 26.78 8.32 10.53
CA LEU A 42 26.44 7.22 11.42
C LEU A 42 25.22 6.46 10.89
N ASN A 43 24.18 7.18 10.47
CA ASN A 43 22.97 6.59 9.90
C ASN A 43 23.25 5.83 8.60
N SER A 44 24.12 6.32 7.72
CA SER A 44 24.50 5.56 6.52
C SER A 44 25.20 4.26 6.90
N THR A 45 26.14 4.31 7.84
CA THR A 45 26.89 3.13 8.31
C THR A 45 25.98 2.10 9.00
N LEU A 46 25.06 2.57 9.84
CA LEU A 46 24.06 1.73 10.48
C LEU A 46 23.14 1.07 9.46
N ARG A 47 22.69 1.83 8.46
CA ARG A 47 21.83 1.31 7.39
C ARG A 47 22.55 0.24 6.56
N GLU A 48 23.83 0.42 6.25
CA GLU A 48 24.64 -0.59 5.58
C GLU A 48 24.77 -1.85 6.42
N THR A 49 25.07 -1.71 7.72
CA THR A 49 25.19 -2.85 8.64
C THR A 49 23.85 -3.61 8.77
N LEU A 50 22.75 -2.88 8.95
CA LEU A 50 21.40 -3.47 9.00
C LEU A 50 21.04 -4.15 7.68
N SER A 51 21.46 -3.61 6.53
CA SER A 51 21.18 -4.25 5.24
C SER A 51 21.87 -5.62 5.09
N LEU A 52 23.03 -5.80 5.73
CA LEU A 52 23.74 -7.09 5.78
C LEU A 52 23.04 -8.09 6.72
N TRP A 53 22.66 -7.64 7.92
CA TRP A 53 21.99 -8.49 8.91
C TRP A 53 20.59 -8.92 8.47
N PHE A 54 19.82 -8.02 7.86
CA PHE A 54 18.48 -8.30 7.33
C PHE A 54 18.51 -8.74 5.87
N SER A 55 19.58 -9.42 5.45
CA SER A 55 19.65 -10.01 4.12
C SER A 55 18.73 -11.24 4.01
N VAL A 56 18.31 -11.54 2.78
CA VAL A 56 17.28 -12.56 2.47
C VAL A 56 17.61 -13.94 3.05
N GLY A 57 18.90 -14.27 3.22
CA GLY A 57 19.33 -15.55 3.77
C GLY A 57 18.98 -15.77 5.25
N PHE A 58 18.75 -14.70 6.02
CA PHE A 58 18.39 -14.79 7.44
C PHE A 58 16.88 -14.68 7.69
N LEU A 59 16.11 -14.41 6.64
CA LEU A 59 14.67 -14.18 6.69
C LEU A 59 13.89 -15.45 6.36
N ASN A 60 12.96 -15.77 7.25
CA ASN A 60 12.04 -16.88 7.10
C ASN A 60 10.70 -16.36 6.59
N LEU A 61 10.21 -16.98 5.51
CA LEU A 61 8.85 -16.72 5.02
C LEU A 61 7.90 -17.63 5.78
N GLU A 62 6.95 -17.03 6.49
CA GLU A 62 5.94 -17.78 7.22
C GLU A 62 4.54 -17.43 6.71
N ARG A 63 3.70 -18.45 6.58
CA ARG A 63 2.29 -18.29 6.26
C ARG A 63 1.49 -18.13 7.54
N VAL A 64 0.77 -17.03 7.65
CA VAL A 64 -0.12 -16.75 8.78
C VAL A 64 -1.52 -17.26 8.45
N THR A 65 -2.07 -18.05 9.36
CA THR A 65 -3.42 -18.61 9.26
C THR A 65 -4.18 -18.35 10.56
N TRP A 66 -5.47 -18.71 10.59
CA TRP A 66 -6.25 -18.65 11.82
C TRP A 66 -5.75 -19.59 12.93
N ARG A 67 -4.85 -20.54 12.61
CA ARG A 67 -4.21 -21.43 13.58
C ARG A 67 -2.91 -20.86 14.16
N SER A 68 -2.40 -19.77 13.60
CA SER A 68 -1.19 -19.12 14.09
C SER A 68 -1.39 -18.53 15.49
N PRO A 69 -0.31 -18.35 16.29
CA PRO A 69 -0.42 -17.76 17.62
C PRO A 69 -1.17 -16.43 17.63
N CYS A 70 -2.00 -16.22 18.65
CA CYS A 70 -2.79 -15.00 18.80
C CYS A 70 -1.90 -13.75 18.84
N GLU A 71 -0.71 -13.85 19.44
CA GLU A 71 0.27 -12.77 19.49
C GLU A 71 0.70 -12.31 18.09
N MET A 72 0.99 -13.23 17.17
CA MET A 72 1.35 -12.92 15.79
C MET A 72 0.20 -12.19 15.07
N LEU A 73 -1.03 -12.67 15.25
CA LEU A 73 -2.22 -12.06 14.66
C LEU A 73 -2.50 -10.67 15.23
N GLN A 74 -2.29 -10.47 16.54
CA GLN A 74 -2.40 -9.17 17.19
C GLN A 74 -1.38 -8.18 16.61
N LYS A 75 -0.10 -8.57 16.53
CA LYS A 75 0.95 -7.74 15.92
C LYS A 75 0.62 -7.36 14.47
N ILE A 76 0.12 -8.30 13.67
CA ILE A 76 -0.32 -8.03 12.30
C ILE A 76 -1.47 -7.01 12.27
N SER A 77 -2.42 -7.11 13.19
CA SER A 77 -3.52 -6.15 13.32
C SER A 77 -3.03 -4.75 13.69
N GLU A 78 -2.06 -4.66 14.60
CA GLU A 78 -1.49 -3.39 15.09
C GLU A 78 -0.61 -2.71 14.03
N TYR A 79 0.16 -3.49 13.26
CA TYR A 79 1.08 -2.98 12.25
C TYR A 79 0.49 -2.79 10.86
N GLU A 80 -0.81 -3.08 10.67
CA GLU A 80 -1.48 -2.90 9.37
C GLU A 80 -1.55 -1.42 8.98
N ALA A 81 -0.67 -1.03 8.06
CA ALA A 81 -0.48 0.36 7.70
C ALA A 81 -1.33 0.79 6.51
N VAL A 82 -1.88 -0.11 5.69
CA VAL A 82 -2.60 0.23 4.45
C VAL A 82 -4.10 0.30 4.68
N HIS A 83 -4.69 -0.79 5.21
CA HIS A 83 -6.12 -0.90 5.45
C HIS A 83 -6.40 -1.36 6.89
N PRO A 84 -6.65 -0.44 7.84
CA PRO A 84 -6.82 -0.78 9.25
C PRO A 84 -7.82 -1.92 9.45
N VAL A 85 -7.45 -2.90 10.27
CA VAL A 85 -8.32 -4.02 10.63
C VAL A 85 -9.43 -3.50 11.53
N ARG A 86 -10.70 -3.76 11.17
CA ARG A 86 -11.84 -3.22 11.91
C ARG A 86 -12.16 -3.99 13.19
N ASN A 87 -12.04 -5.31 13.12
CA ASN A 87 -12.41 -6.23 14.20
C ASN A 87 -11.79 -7.62 13.95
N TRP A 88 -11.91 -8.51 14.95
CA TRP A 88 -11.38 -9.87 14.85
C TRP A 88 -12.01 -10.71 13.73
N THR A 89 -13.28 -10.46 13.40
CA THR A 89 -13.94 -11.13 12.28
C THR A 89 -13.37 -10.68 10.93
N ASP A 90 -12.97 -9.42 10.79
CA ASP A 90 -12.22 -8.93 9.63
C ASP A 90 -10.86 -9.63 9.52
N LEU A 91 -10.12 -9.73 10.62
CA LEU A 91 -8.84 -10.42 10.62
C LEU A 91 -8.97 -11.90 10.26
N LYS A 92 -9.99 -12.59 10.79
CA LYS A 92 -10.32 -13.98 10.41
C LYS A 92 -10.56 -14.12 8.91
N ARG A 93 -11.27 -13.18 8.30
CA ARG A 93 -11.47 -13.18 6.84
C ARG A 93 -10.16 -12.96 6.08
N ARG A 94 -9.27 -12.08 6.54
CA ARG A 94 -7.99 -11.78 5.89
C ARG A 94 -6.97 -12.93 5.92
N VAL A 95 -7.09 -13.87 6.86
CA VAL A 95 -6.27 -15.09 6.93
C VAL A 95 -7.04 -16.36 6.59
N GLY A 96 -8.28 -16.19 6.09
CA GLY A 96 -9.22 -17.26 5.77
C GLY A 96 -9.17 -17.69 4.30
N PRO A 97 -10.25 -18.29 3.79
CA PRO A 97 -10.28 -18.81 2.44
C PRO A 97 -10.19 -17.70 1.38
N TYR A 98 -9.56 -18.00 0.25
CA TYR A 98 -9.21 -17.09 -0.84
C TYR A 98 -8.35 -15.89 -0.39
N ARG A 99 -7.73 -16.00 0.79
CA ARG A 99 -6.77 -15.03 1.31
C ARG A 99 -5.52 -15.76 1.77
N ARG A 100 -4.39 -15.10 1.58
CA ARG A 100 -3.10 -15.56 2.06
C ARG A 100 -2.40 -14.37 2.72
N CYS A 101 -1.97 -14.57 3.95
CA CYS A 101 -1.15 -13.61 4.67
C CYS A 101 0.22 -14.22 4.88
N PHE A 102 1.25 -13.53 4.41
CA PHE A 102 2.63 -13.96 4.54
C PHE A 102 3.40 -12.92 5.35
N VAL A 103 4.31 -13.38 6.19
CA VAL A 103 5.19 -12.53 6.96
C VAL A 103 6.64 -12.93 6.76
N TYR A 104 7.53 -11.94 6.77
CA TYR A 104 8.95 -12.18 6.97
C TYR A 104 9.32 -12.02 8.44
N THR A 105 9.92 -13.06 9.01
CA THR A 105 10.49 -13.08 10.35
C THR A 105 12.00 -13.22 10.24
N HIS A 106 12.75 -12.75 11.24
CA HIS A 106 14.19 -12.97 11.31
C HIS A 106 14.46 -14.24 12.13
N SER A 107 15.48 -15.01 11.77
CA SER A 107 15.81 -16.27 12.49
C SER A 107 16.07 -16.06 14.00
N SER A 108 16.54 -14.89 14.39
CA SER A 108 16.75 -14.50 15.81
C SER A 108 15.52 -13.84 16.46
N MET A 109 14.48 -13.53 15.70
CA MET A 109 13.23 -12.88 16.17
C MET A 109 12.03 -13.53 15.43
N PRO A 110 11.73 -14.82 15.70
CA PRO A 110 10.71 -15.56 14.97
C PRO A 110 9.30 -15.03 15.23
N ASP A 111 9.01 -14.54 16.43
CA ASP A 111 7.69 -14.04 16.81
C ASP A 111 7.44 -12.58 16.39
N GLU A 112 8.38 -11.97 15.66
CA GLU A 112 8.27 -10.59 15.19
C GLU A 112 8.11 -10.52 13.66
N PRO A 113 6.94 -10.10 13.15
CA PRO A 113 6.77 -9.86 11.73
C PRO A 113 7.49 -8.57 11.33
N LEU A 114 8.44 -8.63 10.41
CA LEU A 114 9.15 -7.47 9.87
C LEU A 114 8.40 -6.83 8.70
N VAL A 115 7.85 -7.66 7.84
CA VAL A 115 7.04 -7.25 6.69
C VAL A 115 5.85 -8.17 6.60
N VAL A 116 4.66 -7.60 6.47
CA VAL A 116 3.40 -8.31 6.29
C VAL A 116 2.89 -8.08 4.87
N LEU A 117 2.57 -9.17 4.18
CA LEU A 117 1.99 -9.15 2.84
C LEU A 117 0.63 -9.86 2.85
N HIS A 118 -0.42 -9.10 2.60
CA HIS A 118 -1.75 -9.63 2.39
C HIS A 118 -2.04 -9.82 0.89
N THR A 119 -2.47 -11.03 0.55
CA THR A 119 -2.80 -11.44 -0.81
C THR A 119 -4.25 -11.91 -0.87
N ALA A 120 -4.96 -11.44 -1.89
CA ALA A 120 -6.28 -11.93 -2.25
C ALA A 120 -6.15 -12.82 -3.49
N LEU A 121 -6.74 -14.01 -3.43
CA LEU A 121 -6.89 -14.90 -4.56
C LEU A 121 -8.19 -14.54 -5.28
N SER A 122 -8.16 -14.58 -6.61
CA SER A 122 -9.27 -14.14 -7.47
C SER A 122 -9.25 -14.82 -8.84
N ASP A 123 -10.37 -14.68 -9.55
CA ASP A 123 -10.60 -15.13 -10.91
C ASP A 123 -9.97 -14.20 -11.98
N ASP A 124 -9.79 -12.92 -11.66
CA ASP A 124 -9.22 -11.89 -12.53
C ASP A 124 -8.63 -10.72 -11.71
N ILE A 125 -7.81 -9.86 -12.32
CA ILE A 125 -7.22 -8.68 -11.66
C ILE A 125 -8.31 -7.68 -11.27
N VAL A 126 -8.55 -7.59 -9.98
CA VAL A 126 -9.53 -6.69 -9.36
C VAL A 126 -9.08 -5.22 -9.40
N GLY A 127 -10.02 -4.32 -9.66
CA GLY A 127 -9.82 -2.87 -9.66
C GLY A 127 -10.23 -2.14 -8.37
N SER A 128 -10.94 -2.78 -7.43
CA SER A 128 -11.44 -2.13 -6.21
C SER A 128 -11.36 -3.01 -4.96
N MET A 129 -11.30 -2.38 -3.78
CA MET A 129 -11.30 -3.10 -2.50
C MET A 129 -12.60 -3.87 -2.27
N SER A 130 -13.74 -3.34 -2.72
CA SER A 130 -15.02 -4.06 -2.71
C SER A 130 -14.98 -5.27 -3.65
N GLY A 131 -14.34 -5.13 -4.81
CA GLY A 131 -14.15 -6.22 -5.76
C GLY A 131 -13.40 -7.41 -5.18
N ILE A 132 -12.46 -7.20 -4.25
CA ILE A 132 -11.72 -8.27 -3.57
C ILE A 132 -12.69 -9.11 -2.72
N VAL A 133 -13.59 -8.45 -1.99
CA VAL A 133 -14.62 -9.12 -1.19
C VAL A 133 -15.61 -9.85 -2.09
N SER A 134 -16.08 -9.19 -3.15
CA SER A 134 -17.01 -9.79 -4.11
C SER A 134 -16.40 -10.99 -4.86
N ALA A 135 -15.11 -10.96 -5.20
CA ALA A 135 -14.43 -12.08 -5.86
C ALA A 135 -14.40 -13.33 -4.98
N ALA A 136 -14.09 -13.17 -3.69
CA ALA A 136 -14.14 -14.29 -2.74
C ALA A 136 -15.56 -14.87 -2.64
N SER A 137 -16.59 -14.02 -2.61
CA SER A 137 -17.98 -14.47 -2.63
C SER A 137 -18.31 -15.24 -3.90
N ARG A 138 -17.96 -14.75 -5.10
CA ARG A 138 -18.23 -15.45 -6.37
C ARG A 138 -17.62 -16.86 -6.41
N MET A 139 -16.37 -16.99 -6.00
CA MET A 139 -15.68 -18.29 -6.00
C MET A 139 -16.17 -19.24 -4.90
N SER A 140 -16.85 -18.75 -3.87
CA SER A 140 -17.44 -19.58 -2.81
C SER A 140 -18.86 -20.09 -3.13
N VAL A 141 -19.55 -19.48 -4.11
CA VAL A 141 -20.96 -19.77 -4.40
C VAL A 141 -21.16 -20.99 -5.31
N ASP A 142 -20.14 -21.43 -6.06
CA ASP A 142 -20.26 -22.62 -6.92
C ASP A 142 -20.39 -23.97 -6.17
N LEU A 143 -20.37 -23.95 -4.83
CA LEU A 143 -20.57 -25.14 -4.00
C LEU A 143 -22.04 -25.41 -3.63
N THR A 144 -23.01 -24.55 -4.01
CA THR A 144 -24.39 -24.60 -3.48
C THR A 144 -25.48 -24.97 -4.47
N ALA A 145 -25.17 -25.57 -5.62
CA ALA A 145 -26.21 -26.17 -6.47
C ALA A 145 -26.67 -27.56 -5.98
N LYS A 146 -25.92 -28.26 -5.11
CA LYS A 146 -26.32 -29.59 -4.57
C LYS A 146 -25.62 -29.94 -3.24
N SER A 147 -26.00 -29.33 -2.11
CA SER A 147 -26.05 -29.99 -0.78
C SER A 147 -26.19 -28.97 0.36
N ASP A 148 -27.16 -29.20 1.23
CA ASP A 148 -27.49 -28.45 2.46
C ASP A 148 -26.47 -28.62 3.61
N VAL A 149 -25.16 -28.43 3.35
CA VAL A 149 -24.15 -28.35 4.42
C VAL A 149 -23.20 -27.21 4.13
N ILE A 150 -23.37 -26.10 4.86
CA ILE A 150 -22.51 -24.92 4.80
C ILE A 150 -21.18 -25.26 5.49
N ASN A 151 -20.27 -25.93 4.78
CA ASN A 151 -18.85 -25.89 5.09
C ASN A 151 -18.23 -24.80 4.22
N SER A 152 -18.26 -23.56 4.73
CA SER A 152 -17.72 -22.35 4.10
C SER A 152 -16.19 -22.31 4.01
N GLU A 153 -15.51 -23.46 4.08
CA GLU A 153 -14.05 -23.56 4.28
C GLU A 153 -13.29 -24.23 3.13
N GLU A 154 -13.96 -24.83 2.15
CA GLU A 154 -13.26 -25.45 1.02
C GLU A 154 -13.02 -24.44 -0.12
N GLU A 155 -11.74 -24.15 -0.36
CA GLU A 155 -11.29 -23.36 -1.50
C GLU A 155 -11.23 -24.26 -2.73
N ASN A 156 -11.73 -23.79 -3.88
CA ASN A 156 -11.55 -24.49 -5.14
C ASN A 156 -10.32 -23.93 -5.88
N PRO A 157 -9.20 -24.69 -5.97
CA PRO A 157 -7.98 -24.22 -6.62
C PRO A 157 -8.16 -23.93 -8.12
N SER A 158 -9.14 -24.54 -8.79
CA SER A 158 -9.33 -24.38 -10.24
C SER A 158 -9.89 -23.02 -10.65
N LEU A 159 -10.52 -22.31 -9.72
CA LEU A 159 -11.11 -20.98 -9.97
C LEU A 159 -10.08 -19.86 -9.84
N VAL A 160 -8.96 -20.12 -9.15
CA VAL A 160 -7.96 -19.11 -8.84
C VAL A 160 -7.01 -18.94 -10.03
N LYS A 161 -7.04 -17.76 -10.65
CA LYS A 161 -6.20 -17.40 -11.81
C LYS A 161 -5.29 -16.22 -11.52
N ALA A 162 -5.72 -15.31 -10.64
CA ALA A 162 -5.01 -14.10 -10.30
C ALA A 162 -4.76 -13.99 -8.79
N ALA A 163 -3.55 -13.56 -8.41
CA ALA A 163 -3.18 -13.21 -7.05
C ALA A 163 -2.93 -11.70 -6.93
N ILE A 164 -3.62 -11.08 -5.97
CA ILE A 164 -3.68 -9.63 -5.80
C ILE A 164 -3.06 -9.23 -4.46
N PHE A 165 -1.94 -8.53 -4.50
CA PHE A 165 -1.27 -7.98 -3.33
C PHE A 165 -1.91 -6.63 -2.95
N TYR A 166 -2.79 -6.63 -1.96
CA TYR A 166 -3.59 -5.44 -1.61
C TYR A 166 -3.08 -4.70 -0.37
N SER A 167 -2.21 -5.32 0.43
CA SER A 167 -1.52 -4.62 1.52
C SER A 167 -0.11 -5.16 1.71
N ILE A 168 0.85 -4.24 1.75
CA ILE A 168 2.25 -4.52 2.08
C ILE A 168 2.63 -3.54 3.18
N SER A 169 2.88 -4.04 4.38
CA SER A 169 3.19 -3.23 5.56
C SER A 169 4.57 -3.59 6.10
N SER A 170 5.46 -2.61 6.18
CA SER A 170 6.72 -2.73 6.93
C SER A 170 6.45 -2.33 8.37
N THR A 171 6.68 -3.23 9.32
CA THR A 171 6.35 -3.01 10.73
C THR A 171 7.42 -2.14 11.40
N GLN A 172 8.69 -2.39 11.06
CA GLN A 172 9.84 -1.72 11.66
C GLN A 172 10.24 -0.48 10.87
N LYS A 173 10.00 0.71 11.45
CA LYS A 173 10.43 1.99 10.87
C LYS A 173 11.94 2.10 10.73
N GLY A 174 12.70 1.50 11.64
CA GLY A 174 14.17 1.48 11.61
C GLY A 174 14.78 0.80 10.38
N LEU A 175 14.02 -0.10 9.75
CA LEU A 175 14.42 -0.81 8.53
C LEU A 175 13.94 -0.10 7.24
N GLN A 176 13.40 1.11 7.36
CA GLN A 176 12.92 1.86 6.20
C GLN A 176 14.06 2.11 5.21
N GLY A 177 13.84 1.66 3.96
CA GLY A 177 14.82 1.77 2.89
C GLY A 177 15.75 0.56 2.77
N ILE A 178 15.58 -0.49 3.57
CA ILE A 178 16.10 -1.83 3.27
C ILE A 178 15.06 -2.53 2.39
N GLU A 179 15.48 -3.13 1.27
CA GLU A 179 14.59 -3.64 0.22
C GLU A 179 13.95 -5.01 0.54
N LEU A 180 13.46 -5.19 1.78
CA LEU A 180 12.86 -6.45 2.25
C LEU A 180 11.61 -6.85 1.45
N GLY A 181 10.79 -5.85 1.08
CA GLY A 181 9.53 -6.08 0.36
C GLY A 181 9.69 -6.65 -1.05
N ASN A 182 10.79 -6.34 -1.76
CA ASN A 182 11.04 -6.85 -3.11
C ASN A 182 11.17 -8.37 -3.11
N TYR A 183 12.02 -8.87 -2.21
CA TYR A 183 12.28 -10.30 -2.05
C TYR A 183 11.05 -11.04 -1.51
N LEU A 184 10.21 -10.37 -0.70
CA LEU A 184 8.98 -10.95 -0.18
C LEU A 184 8.03 -11.30 -1.32
N ILE A 185 7.74 -10.36 -2.21
CA ILE A 185 6.83 -10.57 -3.33
C ILE A 185 7.33 -11.73 -4.19
N LYS A 186 8.62 -11.75 -4.56
CA LYS A 186 9.18 -12.82 -5.41
C LYS A 186 9.10 -14.21 -4.78
N ARG A 187 9.30 -14.32 -3.46
CA ARG A 187 9.23 -15.60 -2.76
C ARG A 187 7.77 -16.04 -2.61
N VAL A 188 6.88 -15.12 -2.27
CA VAL A 188 5.43 -15.39 -2.16
C VAL A 188 4.83 -15.79 -3.50
N VAL A 189 5.25 -15.19 -4.62
CA VAL A 189 4.84 -15.64 -5.96
C VAL A 189 5.18 -17.12 -6.17
N ARG A 190 6.38 -17.58 -5.79
CA ARG A 190 6.77 -18.99 -5.93
C ARG A 190 5.94 -19.91 -5.04
N GLU A 191 5.69 -19.52 -3.79
CA GLU A 191 4.83 -20.29 -2.87
C GLU A 191 3.40 -20.40 -3.42
N LEU A 192 2.85 -19.30 -3.95
CA LEU A 192 1.52 -19.29 -4.54
C LEU A 192 1.44 -20.10 -5.83
N GLN A 193 2.48 -20.10 -6.67
CA GLN A 193 2.54 -20.95 -7.86
C GLN A 193 2.67 -22.43 -7.52
N ALA A 194 3.36 -22.76 -6.43
CA ALA A 194 3.45 -24.13 -5.94
C ALA A 194 2.11 -24.62 -5.36
N GLU A 195 1.38 -23.75 -4.66
CA GLU A 195 0.06 -24.07 -4.09
C GLU A 195 -1.04 -24.07 -5.17
N PHE A 196 -0.98 -23.14 -6.13
CA PHE A 196 -1.97 -22.94 -7.19
C PHE A 196 -1.30 -22.87 -8.57
N PRO A 197 -1.08 -24.01 -9.25
CA PRO A 197 -0.38 -24.05 -10.54
C PRO A 197 -1.07 -23.31 -11.68
N LEU A 198 -2.38 -23.01 -11.55
CA LEU A 198 -3.16 -22.29 -12.56
C LEU A 198 -3.08 -20.76 -12.43
N VAL A 199 -2.40 -20.24 -11.40
CA VAL A 199 -2.23 -18.80 -11.21
C VAL A 199 -1.13 -18.28 -12.13
N ASP A 200 -1.53 -17.50 -13.13
CA ASP A 200 -0.65 -16.89 -14.12
C ASP A 200 -0.55 -15.36 -13.97
N GLN A 201 -1.47 -14.76 -13.21
CA GLN A 201 -1.56 -13.32 -13.04
C GLN A 201 -1.20 -12.90 -11.62
N PHE A 202 -0.20 -12.03 -11.51
CA PHE A 202 0.18 -11.39 -10.25
C PHE A 202 0.03 -9.89 -10.44
N SER A 203 -0.70 -9.24 -9.54
CA SER A 203 -0.80 -7.79 -9.55
C SER A 203 -0.98 -7.25 -8.14
N THR A 204 -0.71 -5.98 -7.95
CA THR A 204 -1.00 -5.29 -6.70
C THR A 204 -2.29 -4.51 -6.84
N LEU A 205 -2.93 -4.14 -5.73
CA LEU A 205 -3.92 -3.08 -5.70
C LEU A 205 -3.41 -2.05 -4.70
N SER A 206 -2.68 -1.05 -5.19
CA SER A 206 -1.87 -0.16 -4.36
C SER A 206 -2.51 1.23 -4.21
N PRO A 207 -2.44 1.84 -3.01
CA PRO A 207 -2.90 3.21 -2.79
C PRO A 207 -1.94 4.24 -3.41
N ILE A 208 -2.40 5.48 -3.54
CA ILE A 208 -1.61 6.61 -4.05
C ILE A 208 -1.60 7.74 -2.99
N PRO A 209 -0.84 7.58 -1.88
CA PRO A 209 -1.04 8.35 -0.65
C PRO A 209 -0.93 9.86 -0.80
N THR A 210 -0.13 10.36 -1.75
CA THR A 210 0.19 11.79 -1.85
C THR A 210 -0.44 12.51 -3.04
N PHE A 211 -1.33 11.84 -3.79
CA PHE A 211 -1.95 12.42 -4.98
C PHE A 211 -2.89 13.59 -4.67
N ARG A 212 -3.75 13.49 -3.66
CA ARG A 212 -4.69 14.56 -3.30
C ARG A 212 -3.95 15.84 -2.88
N LEU A 213 -2.89 15.70 -2.09
CA LEU A 213 -2.06 16.83 -1.67
C LEU A 213 -1.42 17.52 -2.88
N TYR A 214 -0.82 16.73 -3.76
CA TYR A 214 -0.28 17.22 -5.03
C TYR A 214 -1.33 17.97 -5.86
N LEU A 215 -2.53 17.39 -6.00
CA LEU A 215 -3.62 17.99 -6.75
C LEU A 215 -4.07 19.33 -6.15
N VAL A 216 -4.26 19.38 -4.83
CA VAL A 216 -4.65 20.62 -4.12
C VAL A 216 -3.60 21.72 -4.32
N ASP A 217 -2.31 21.39 -4.30
CA ASP A 217 -1.25 22.37 -4.52
C ASP A 217 -1.18 22.84 -5.97
N ARG A 218 -1.43 21.95 -6.95
CA ARG A 218 -1.59 22.33 -8.36
C ARG A 218 -2.79 23.24 -8.58
N LEU A 219 -3.92 22.96 -7.91
CA LEU A 219 -5.11 23.82 -7.94
C LEU A 219 -4.85 25.20 -7.33
N LYS A 220 -4.06 25.29 -6.25
CA LYS A 220 -3.61 26.59 -5.67
C LYS A 220 -2.74 27.37 -6.63
N ALA A 221 -1.83 26.70 -7.32
CA ALA A 221 -0.99 27.34 -8.32
C ALA A 221 -1.82 27.90 -9.48
N ALA A 222 -2.77 27.11 -10.01
CA ALA A 222 -3.67 27.55 -11.08
C ALA A 222 -4.51 28.78 -10.68
N GLU A 223 -5.05 28.80 -9.46
CA GLU A 223 -5.82 29.94 -8.93
C GLU A 223 -5.01 31.25 -8.88
N ARG A 224 -3.71 31.17 -8.57
CA ARG A 224 -2.82 32.35 -8.56
C ARG A 224 -2.44 32.84 -9.95
N VAL A 225 -2.36 31.94 -10.93
CA VAL A 225 -1.97 32.29 -12.30
C VAL A 225 -3.13 32.96 -13.03
N LEU A 226 -4.39 32.57 -12.79
CA LEU A 226 -5.54 33.29 -13.37
C LEU A 226 -5.69 34.74 -12.88
N SER A 227 -5.14 35.08 -11.70
CA SER A 227 -5.13 36.45 -11.20
C SER A 227 -3.97 37.29 -11.76
N CYS A 228 -3.01 36.69 -12.47
CA CYS A 228 -1.87 37.37 -13.09
C CYS A 228 -1.79 36.94 -14.57
N SER A 229 -2.36 37.76 -15.46
CA SER A 229 -2.46 37.57 -16.92
C SER A 229 -1.46 36.62 -17.60
N ALA A 230 -2.02 35.69 -18.40
CA ALA A 230 -1.41 34.95 -19.51
C ALA A 230 -0.33 33.88 -19.19
N GLY A 231 -0.62 32.97 -18.26
CA GLY A 231 -0.01 31.65 -18.24
C GLY A 231 -1.08 30.56 -18.35
N GLU A 232 -1.18 29.88 -19.49
CA GLU A 232 -2.03 28.69 -19.64
C GLU A 232 -1.59 27.62 -18.63
N THR A 233 -2.29 27.52 -17.51
CA THR A 233 -2.18 26.35 -16.64
C THR A 233 -3.15 25.33 -17.21
N GLU A 234 -2.69 24.51 -18.17
CA GLU A 234 -3.40 23.35 -18.75
C GLU A 234 -3.64 22.23 -17.71
N LEU A 235 -4.22 22.56 -16.55
CA LEU A 235 -4.61 21.56 -15.57
C LEU A 235 -5.87 20.83 -16.04
N LEU A 236 -6.85 21.60 -16.52
CA LEU A 236 -8.12 21.14 -17.06
C LEU A 236 -8.27 21.64 -18.50
N THR A 237 -8.83 20.81 -19.37
CA THR A 237 -9.20 21.21 -20.73
C THR A 237 -10.45 22.09 -20.71
N SER A 238 -10.69 22.85 -21.80
CA SER A 238 -11.90 23.66 -21.94
C SER A 238 -13.18 22.83 -21.78
N ASN A 239 -13.22 21.65 -22.41
CA ASN A 239 -14.36 20.74 -22.31
C ASN A 239 -14.59 20.24 -20.86
N GLU A 240 -13.52 19.88 -20.14
CA GLU A 240 -13.63 19.47 -18.74
C GLU A 240 -14.12 20.63 -17.84
N LEU A 241 -13.66 21.86 -18.11
CA LEU A 241 -14.15 23.05 -17.40
C LEU A 241 -15.64 23.30 -17.67
N ASP A 242 -16.08 23.15 -18.91
CA ASP A 242 -17.49 23.34 -19.28
C ASP A 242 -18.41 22.30 -18.62
N GLN A 243 -17.97 21.03 -18.54
CA GLN A 243 -18.70 20.01 -17.79
C GLN A 243 -18.77 20.32 -16.29
N LEU A 244 -17.69 20.83 -15.70
CA LEU A 244 -17.66 21.18 -14.27
C LEU A 244 -18.50 22.44 -13.96
N ARG A 245 -18.62 23.38 -14.90
CA ARG A 245 -19.46 24.59 -14.75
C ARG A 245 -20.95 24.29 -14.62
N LEU A 246 -21.41 23.11 -15.02
CA LEU A 246 -22.79 22.68 -14.83
C LEU A 246 -23.12 22.42 -13.34
N PHE A 247 -22.10 22.09 -12.54
CA PHE A 247 -22.25 21.73 -11.12
C PHE A 247 -21.62 22.75 -10.18
N LEU A 248 -20.61 23.49 -10.63
CA LEU A 248 -19.85 24.45 -9.83
C LEU A 248 -20.08 25.88 -10.31
N SER A 249 -20.05 26.84 -9.37
CA SER A 249 -20.20 28.25 -9.69
C SER A 249 -19.12 28.75 -10.66
N PRO A 250 -19.50 29.39 -11.79
CA PRO A 250 -18.57 29.73 -12.87
C PRO A 250 -17.48 30.74 -12.48
N ASP A 251 -17.77 31.63 -11.53
CA ASP A 251 -16.84 32.70 -11.13
C ASP A 251 -15.70 32.21 -10.22
N LYS A 252 -15.84 31.04 -9.58
CA LYS A 252 -14.89 30.54 -8.54
C LYS A 252 -14.62 29.03 -8.63
N ILE A 253 -14.54 28.49 -9.86
CA ILE A 253 -14.38 27.05 -10.12
C ILE A 253 -13.23 26.42 -9.31
N TRP A 254 -12.04 27.04 -9.30
CA TRP A 254 -10.86 26.48 -8.61
C TRP A 254 -11.00 26.42 -7.09
N SER A 255 -11.67 27.41 -6.49
CA SER A 255 -11.92 27.48 -5.05
C SER A 255 -12.98 26.45 -4.66
N GLU A 256 -14.07 26.36 -5.43
CA GLU A 256 -15.13 25.37 -5.20
C GLU A 256 -14.64 23.94 -5.42
N LEU A 257 -13.89 23.66 -6.49
CA LEU A 257 -13.29 22.35 -6.72
C LEU A 257 -12.39 21.91 -5.55
N ARG A 258 -11.61 22.84 -4.99
CA ARG A 258 -10.80 22.55 -3.80
C ARG A 258 -11.64 22.23 -2.58
N LYS A 259 -12.72 22.99 -2.34
CA LYS A 259 -13.66 22.73 -1.24
C LYS A 259 -14.29 21.34 -1.39
N VAL A 260 -14.79 21.04 -2.59
CA VAL A 260 -15.42 19.75 -2.93
C VAL A 260 -14.46 18.59 -2.71
N LEU A 261 -13.20 18.69 -3.16
CA LEU A 261 -12.18 17.65 -2.94
C LEU A 261 -11.72 17.55 -1.47
N HIS A 262 -11.89 18.62 -0.68
CA HIS A 262 -11.56 18.62 0.73
C HIS A 262 -12.66 17.98 1.58
N THR A 263 -13.92 18.32 1.30
CA THR A 263 -15.11 17.82 2.02
C THR A 263 -15.57 16.45 1.52
N ASN A 264 -15.05 15.97 0.38
CA ASN A 264 -15.49 14.77 -0.32
C ASN A 264 -16.99 14.78 -0.71
N SER A 265 -17.60 15.96 -0.82
CA SER A 265 -19.03 16.09 -1.11
C SER A 265 -19.42 15.54 -2.49
N TRP A 266 -18.49 15.53 -3.44
CA TRP A 266 -18.69 14.99 -4.79
C TRP A 266 -19.05 13.50 -4.83
N VAL A 267 -18.73 12.73 -3.79
CA VAL A 267 -19.05 11.29 -3.75
C VAL A 267 -20.56 11.03 -3.68
N GLY A 268 -21.33 11.98 -3.14
CA GLY A 268 -22.79 11.88 -3.05
C GLY A 268 -23.55 12.30 -4.32
N GLU A 269 -22.89 12.94 -5.28
CA GLU A 269 -23.51 13.53 -6.45
C GLU A 269 -23.04 12.84 -7.73
N ALA A 270 -23.89 11.97 -8.30
CA ALA A 270 -23.52 11.12 -9.42
C ALA A 270 -23.07 11.90 -10.67
N GLY A 271 -23.69 13.04 -10.95
CA GLY A 271 -23.31 13.91 -12.08
C GLY A 271 -21.90 14.48 -11.92
N LEU A 272 -21.60 15.04 -10.75
CA LEU A 272 -20.29 15.60 -10.43
C LEU A 272 -19.20 14.50 -10.37
N MET A 273 -19.52 13.33 -9.82
CA MET A 273 -18.63 12.18 -9.80
C MET A 273 -18.22 11.74 -11.22
N SER A 274 -19.18 11.66 -12.14
CA SER A 274 -18.91 11.32 -13.54
C SER A 274 -18.09 12.41 -14.25
N ALA A 275 -18.39 13.69 -14.00
CA ALA A 275 -17.63 14.80 -14.56
C ALA A 275 -16.18 14.86 -14.07
N LEU A 276 -15.91 14.41 -12.83
CA LEU A 276 -14.57 14.41 -12.23
C LEU A 276 -13.71 13.21 -12.62
N GLU A 277 -14.30 12.10 -13.06
CA GLU A 277 -13.59 10.87 -13.40
C GLU A 277 -12.48 11.09 -14.43
N GLY A 278 -12.83 11.62 -15.60
CA GLY A 278 -11.87 11.87 -16.69
C GLY A 278 -10.70 12.76 -16.28
N PRO A 279 -10.95 13.98 -15.74
CA PRO A 279 -9.90 14.87 -15.27
C PRO A 279 -9.00 14.26 -14.20
N LEU A 280 -9.59 13.63 -13.17
CA LEU A 280 -8.82 13.09 -12.05
C LEU A 280 -7.96 11.90 -12.48
N MET A 281 -8.49 11.01 -13.33
CA MET A 281 -7.74 9.87 -13.87
C MET A 281 -6.57 10.35 -14.73
N ARG A 282 -6.78 11.34 -15.61
CA ARG A 282 -5.73 11.93 -16.45
C ARG A 282 -4.64 12.61 -15.60
N LEU A 283 -5.04 13.39 -14.60
CA LEU A 283 -4.10 14.05 -13.69
C LEU A 283 -3.35 13.06 -12.80
N CYS A 284 -4.00 11.96 -12.38
CA CYS A 284 -3.37 10.89 -11.64
C CYS A 284 -2.32 10.16 -12.49
N ALA A 285 -2.64 9.86 -13.75
CA ALA A 285 -1.68 9.28 -14.69
C ALA A 285 -0.46 10.19 -14.90
N ARG A 286 -0.67 11.49 -15.08
CA ARG A 286 0.42 12.49 -15.16
C ARG A 286 1.26 12.51 -13.88
N TYR A 287 0.62 12.51 -12.71
CA TYR A 287 1.29 12.51 -11.42
C TYR A 287 2.20 11.29 -11.24
N LEU A 288 1.71 10.09 -11.56
CA LEU A 288 2.50 8.87 -11.41
C LEU A 288 3.63 8.76 -12.44
N TYR A 289 3.37 9.16 -13.68
CA TYR A 289 4.30 8.93 -14.80
C TYR A 289 5.31 10.06 -15.00
N LEU A 290 4.87 11.32 -14.99
CA LEU A 290 5.70 12.48 -15.34
C LEU A 290 6.32 13.18 -14.12
N GLU A 291 5.65 13.21 -12.98
CA GLU A 291 6.19 13.94 -11.81
C GLU A 291 7.30 13.13 -11.15
N LYS A 292 8.49 13.75 -11.05
CA LYS A 292 9.70 13.13 -10.50
C LYS A 292 10.28 13.93 -9.35
N ARG A 293 10.96 13.24 -8.44
CA ARG A 293 11.79 13.83 -7.38
C ARG A 293 13.17 13.17 -7.41
N ARG A 294 14.21 13.95 -7.70
CA ARG A 294 15.60 13.46 -7.78
C ARG A 294 15.75 12.26 -8.74
N GLY A 295 15.07 12.28 -9.88
CA GLY A 295 15.09 11.22 -10.90
C GLY A 295 14.18 10.01 -10.63
N TYR A 296 13.59 9.90 -9.44
CA TYR A 296 12.62 8.84 -9.08
C TYR A 296 11.18 9.35 -9.20
N THR A 297 10.19 8.44 -9.22
CA THR A 297 8.78 8.86 -9.15
C THR A 297 8.51 9.66 -7.88
N LEU A 298 7.63 10.65 -8.00
CA LEU A 298 7.24 11.47 -6.86
C LEU A 298 6.49 10.65 -5.79
N ASP A 299 5.62 9.74 -6.22
CA ASP A 299 4.92 8.81 -5.34
C ASP A 299 5.85 7.69 -4.85
N SER A 300 5.88 7.46 -3.53
CA SER A 300 6.76 6.47 -2.89
C SER A 300 6.33 5.04 -3.16
N VAL A 301 5.03 4.78 -3.29
CA VAL A 301 4.47 3.44 -3.57
C VAL A 301 4.74 3.07 -5.02
N ALA A 302 4.56 4.02 -5.94
CA ALA A 302 4.97 3.86 -7.33
C ALA A 302 6.48 3.57 -7.45
N ASN A 303 7.31 4.32 -6.71
CA ASN A 303 8.75 4.12 -6.72
C ASN A 303 9.12 2.71 -6.26
N PHE A 304 8.47 2.23 -5.19
CA PHE A 304 8.67 0.89 -4.66
C PHE A 304 8.36 -0.19 -5.70
N HIS A 305 7.18 -0.17 -6.34
CA HIS A 305 6.79 -1.21 -7.29
C HIS A 305 7.59 -1.15 -8.59
N LEU A 306 7.88 0.05 -9.12
CA LEU A 306 8.69 0.19 -10.33
C LEU A 306 10.13 -0.28 -10.12
N ARG A 307 10.74 0.00 -8.96
CA ARG A 307 12.06 -0.55 -8.59
C ARG A 307 12.08 -2.07 -8.52
N ASN A 308 10.95 -2.68 -8.18
CA ASN A 308 10.79 -4.14 -8.16
C ASN A 308 10.58 -4.74 -9.56
N GLY A 309 10.53 -3.91 -10.61
CA GLY A 309 10.32 -4.33 -11.99
C GLY A 309 8.86 -4.51 -12.38
N ALA A 310 7.92 -4.03 -11.56
CA ALA A 310 6.51 -4.09 -11.89
C ALA A 310 6.14 -3.06 -12.96
N VAL A 311 5.13 -3.37 -13.77
CA VAL A 311 4.55 -2.47 -14.77
C VAL A 311 3.37 -1.73 -14.15
N MET A 312 3.34 -0.40 -14.27
CA MET A 312 2.15 0.38 -13.94
C MET A 312 1.06 0.08 -14.97
N TRP A 313 0.13 -0.81 -14.60
CA TRP A 313 -0.73 -1.50 -15.57
C TRP A 313 -2.08 -0.81 -15.77
N ARG A 314 -2.77 -0.47 -14.68
CA ARG A 314 -4.13 0.11 -14.75
C ARG A 314 -4.40 1.06 -13.59
N LEU A 315 -4.98 2.21 -13.88
CA LEU A 315 -5.60 3.08 -12.88
C LEU A 315 -7.05 2.64 -12.66
N ASN A 316 -7.49 2.68 -11.42
CA ASN A 316 -8.83 2.25 -11.05
C ASN A 316 -9.58 3.41 -10.37
N TRP A 317 -10.64 3.87 -11.02
CA TRP A 317 -11.59 4.83 -10.47
C TRP A 317 -12.46 4.16 -9.38
N GLN A 318 -12.81 4.91 -8.33
CA GLN A 318 -13.63 4.42 -7.21
C GLN A 318 -13.13 3.11 -6.57
N ALA A 319 -11.81 2.92 -6.54
CA ALA A 319 -11.20 1.72 -6.02
C ALA A 319 -11.25 1.63 -4.48
N ASP A 320 -11.12 2.76 -3.80
CA ASP A 320 -11.21 2.87 -2.33
C ASP A 320 -11.96 4.14 -1.90
N LEU A 321 -13.27 4.01 -1.66
CA LEU A 321 -14.13 5.10 -1.18
C LEU A 321 -14.12 5.27 0.35
N THR A 322 -13.19 4.63 1.07
CA THR A 322 -13.04 4.92 2.49
C THR A 322 -12.55 6.36 2.71
N PRO A 323 -12.77 6.97 3.89
CA PRO A 323 -12.25 8.30 4.18
C PRO A 323 -10.74 8.44 3.94
N ARG A 324 -10.00 7.35 4.16
CA ARG A 324 -8.56 7.29 3.89
C ARG A 324 -8.25 7.27 2.39
N GLY A 325 -8.92 6.42 1.60
CA GLY A 325 -8.75 6.37 0.15
C GLY A 325 -9.09 7.70 -0.53
N LEU A 326 -10.18 8.34 -0.10
CA LEU A 326 -10.56 9.69 -0.54
C LEU A 326 -9.52 10.73 -0.14
N GLY A 327 -9.04 10.67 1.11
CA GLY A 327 -8.03 11.58 1.64
C GLY A 327 -6.64 11.47 0.96
N ASN A 328 -6.29 10.28 0.48
CA ASN A 328 -5.03 9.98 -0.17
C ASN A 328 -5.04 10.37 -1.67
N SER A 329 -6.06 9.90 -2.39
CA SER A 329 -6.04 9.87 -3.86
C SER A 329 -7.40 10.07 -4.50
N CYS A 330 -8.35 10.68 -3.80
CA CYS A 330 -9.73 10.85 -4.30
C CYS A 330 -10.36 9.49 -4.67
N GLY A 331 -9.99 8.42 -3.97
CA GLY A 331 -10.49 7.07 -4.20
C GLY A 331 -9.88 6.32 -5.39
N ILE A 332 -8.83 6.87 -6.02
CA ILE A 332 -8.09 6.21 -7.09
C ILE A 332 -7.06 5.25 -6.51
N MET A 333 -6.98 4.03 -7.03
CA MET A 333 -5.89 3.11 -6.79
C MET A 333 -5.25 2.68 -8.10
N VAL A 334 -4.11 2.01 -8.03
CA VAL A 334 -3.35 1.58 -9.20
C VAL A 334 -2.98 0.11 -9.06
N ASN A 335 -3.09 -0.62 -10.17
CA ASN A 335 -2.56 -1.97 -10.30
C ASN A 335 -1.13 -1.92 -10.85
N TYR A 336 -0.17 -2.47 -10.11
CA TYR A 336 1.15 -2.79 -10.62
C TYR A 336 1.21 -4.28 -10.96
N ARG A 337 1.65 -4.66 -12.15
CA ARG A 337 1.68 -6.05 -12.63
C ARG A 337 3.10 -6.55 -12.78
#